data_AF-A0A543JNQ2-F1
#
_entry.id   AF-A0A543JNQ2-F1
#
_cell.length_a   1.000
_cell.length_b   1.000
_cell.length_c   1.000
_cell.angle_alpha   90.00
_cell.angle_beta   90.00
_cell.angle_gamma   90.00
#
_symmetry.space_group_name_H-M   'P 1'
#
loop_
_entity.id
_entity.type
_entity.pdbx_description
1 polymer ?
#
loop_
_entity_poly.entity_id
_entity_poly.type
_entity_poly.pdbx_seq_one_letter_code
_entity_poly.pdbx_strand_id
1 'polypeptide(L)'
;MTSSTAPDPVRRPGTLLRARPLASRFRPDHAEAAYRVFYQGVGYDGRGRLVTGSVFVPDGTPPPGGWPVVSYAHGTTGLSDRTAPSRTGLLRLERAHIASWLAAGYAVAATDYEGLATPGPHPYFHGEAVADDVVDIVRAARGLPHPLSDRWLVAGFSQGGHAALFTSLIATRYAPELDFLGTLALAPPVHLVRVIATRTSDAAAAVCPFVPIVLAGMRTRYPDFSHGFLTDRGTSLVDLAERVSLVEMFRATKAMTNDETGMTDLTRHDHVARVLDECRVPVARLDRPVFLAAGGADEIVPPAVIHDFADDIAAAGSTVHLTTYPGANHGAVLTAAHPDATRWAAAVTGHRTVPAAPAPRFDLLDATGDGYLRRDDYEVFALRLVQSFGHPPRSAAAMAVRAAYRALWRALAAESDTDDDGRVGKAEFLAWAGRATHTAFDRTLRPLATAVLALVDTNGTGVVERDEFLTLTTRCGVPDEDARTLFDRLDADHRGTVETAEIVRATREFCLDPRPGHPGHWLFGRF
;
A
#
# COMPACT_ATOMS: atom_id res chain seq x y z
N MET A 1 42.25 20.06 10.52
CA MET A 1 42.59 19.79 9.11
C MET A 1 41.30 19.72 8.32
N THR A 2 40.92 20.81 7.66
CA THR A 2 39.74 20.91 6.81
C THR A 2 40.02 20.17 5.51
N SER A 3 39.48 18.96 5.37
CA SER A 3 39.49 18.21 4.12
C SER A 3 38.57 18.91 3.11
N SER A 4 39.17 19.79 2.29
CA SER A 4 38.57 20.29 1.07
C SER A 4 38.53 19.14 0.06
N THR A 5 37.41 18.41 0.02
CA THR A 5 37.14 17.47 -1.07
C THR A 5 36.63 18.27 -2.25
N ALA A 6 37.35 18.20 -3.38
CA ALA A 6 36.81 18.67 -4.66
C ALA A 6 35.48 17.96 -4.92
N PRO A 7 34.47 18.62 -5.53
CA PRO A 7 33.22 17.95 -5.87
C PRO A 7 33.52 16.76 -6.79
N ASP A 8 33.00 15.59 -6.43
CA ASP A 8 33.09 14.36 -7.22
C ASP A 8 32.53 14.66 -8.63
N PRO A 9 33.21 14.29 -9.73
CA PRO A 9 32.72 14.58 -11.07
C PRO A 9 31.30 14.04 -11.28
N VAL A 10 30.40 14.90 -11.77
CA VAL A 10 29.02 14.55 -12.12
C VAL A 10 29.05 13.41 -13.13
N ARG A 11 28.45 12.27 -12.77
CA ARG A 11 28.41 11.07 -13.62
C ARG A 11 27.20 11.13 -14.56
N ARG A 12 27.09 10.13 -15.45
CA ARG A 12 25.86 9.94 -16.25
C ARG A 12 24.67 9.71 -15.30
N PRO A 13 23.49 10.30 -15.54
CA PRO A 13 22.28 9.97 -14.81
C PRO A 13 21.99 8.46 -14.80
N GLY A 14 21.53 7.95 -13.67
CA GLY A 14 21.34 6.53 -13.39
C GLY A 14 22.61 5.74 -13.08
N THR A 15 23.78 6.37 -12.96
CA THR A 15 25.00 5.67 -12.54
C THR A 15 24.89 5.24 -11.08
N LEU A 16 25.00 3.94 -10.81
CA LEU A 16 25.12 3.42 -9.45
C LEU A 16 26.44 3.89 -8.81
N LEU A 17 26.35 4.65 -7.74
CA LEU A 17 27.50 5.19 -7.00
C LEU A 17 27.87 4.27 -5.84
N ARG A 18 26.86 3.76 -5.14
CA ARG A 18 27.02 2.87 -3.99
C ARG A 18 25.77 2.04 -3.78
N ALA A 19 25.95 0.80 -3.35
CA ALA A 19 24.87 -0.04 -2.83
C ALA A 19 25.25 -0.60 -1.46
N ARG A 20 24.25 -0.80 -0.60
CA ARG A 20 24.41 -1.52 0.66
C ARG A 20 23.16 -2.34 0.98
N PRO A 21 23.26 -3.49 1.65
CA PRO A 21 22.09 -4.23 2.08
C PRO A 21 21.15 -3.37 2.94
N LEU A 22 19.84 -3.51 2.72
CA LEU A 22 18.82 -2.97 3.62
C LEU A 22 18.70 -3.87 4.86
N ALA A 23 18.33 -3.26 5.99
CA ALA A 23 17.99 -4.00 7.19
C ALA A 23 16.81 -4.95 6.90
N SER A 24 16.84 -6.16 7.47
CA SER A 24 15.81 -7.19 7.26
C SER A 24 14.39 -6.69 7.51
N ARG A 25 14.18 -5.83 8.51
CA ARG A 25 12.88 -5.21 8.82
C ARG A 25 12.29 -4.35 7.68
N PHE A 26 13.11 -3.87 6.75
CA PHE A 26 12.67 -3.07 5.58
C PHE A 26 12.48 -3.91 4.33
N ARG A 27 12.75 -5.22 4.39
CA ARG A 27 12.58 -6.14 3.29
C ARG A 27 11.11 -6.52 3.15
N PRO A 28 10.46 -6.27 2.00
CA PRO A 28 9.15 -6.83 1.69
C PRO A 28 9.20 -8.35 1.61
N ASP A 29 8.06 -9.01 1.73
CA ASP A 29 8.00 -10.46 1.52
C ASP A 29 8.33 -10.79 0.05
N HIS A 30 8.78 -12.02 -0.21
CA HIS A 30 9.28 -12.49 -1.51
C HIS A 30 10.55 -11.80 -2.04
N ALA A 31 11.21 -10.96 -1.22
CA ALA A 31 12.52 -10.41 -1.57
C ALA A 31 13.65 -11.32 -1.05
N GLU A 32 14.42 -11.95 -1.94
CA GLU A 32 15.66 -12.65 -1.58
C GLU A 32 16.75 -11.66 -1.18
N ALA A 33 16.84 -10.53 -1.89
CA ALA A 33 17.79 -9.47 -1.61
C ALA A 33 17.12 -8.10 -1.61
N ALA A 34 17.64 -7.20 -0.77
CA ALA A 34 17.15 -5.84 -0.67
C ALA A 34 18.34 -4.90 -0.45
N TYR A 35 18.44 -3.86 -1.28
CA TYR A 35 19.55 -2.91 -1.28
C TYR A 35 19.04 -1.50 -1.14
N ARG A 36 19.75 -0.68 -0.36
CA ARG A 36 19.69 0.76 -0.49
C ARG A 36 20.74 1.18 -1.50
N VAL A 37 20.30 1.80 -2.57
CA VAL A 37 21.15 2.31 -3.64
C VAL A 37 21.31 3.81 -3.54
N PHE A 38 22.46 4.27 -4.00
CA PHE A 38 22.85 5.65 -4.16
C PHE A 38 23.26 5.82 -5.61
N TYR A 39 22.63 6.74 -6.32
CA TYR A 39 22.85 6.90 -7.75
C TYR A 39 22.89 8.37 -8.13
N GLN A 40 23.48 8.64 -9.29
CA GLN A 40 23.52 9.96 -9.89
C GLN A 40 22.17 10.25 -10.56
N GLY A 41 21.45 11.26 -10.12
CA GLY A 41 20.30 11.84 -10.82
C GLY A 41 20.66 13.15 -11.54
N VAL A 42 19.72 13.67 -12.33
CA VAL A 42 19.83 14.97 -13.02
C VAL A 42 19.65 16.13 -12.04
N GLY A 43 18.65 16.03 -11.18
CA GLY A 43 18.20 17.08 -10.26
C GLY A 43 17.37 18.16 -10.96
N TYR A 44 16.39 18.74 -10.27
CA TYR A 44 15.46 19.72 -10.84
C TYR A 44 16.14 20.98 -11.38
N ASP A 45 17.36 21.30 -10.94
CA ASP A 45 18.16 22.43 -11.40
C ASP A 45 19.22 22.03 -12.46
N GLY A 46 19.24 20.77 -12.89
CA GLY A 46 20.14 20.22 -13.90
C GLY A 46 21.61 20.11 -13.47
N ARG A 47 21.94 20.33 -12.20
CA ARG A 47 23.34 20.35 -11.73
C ARG A 47 23.92 18.97 -11.39
N GLY A 48 23.12 17.92 -11.49
CA GLY A 48 23.45 16.59 -11.03
C GLY A 48 23.28 16.48 -9.52
N ARG A 49 22.57 15.43 -9.07
CA ARG A 49 22.33 15.19 -7.64
C ARG A 49 22.57 13.74 -7.24
N LEU A 50 22.96 13.56 -5.99
CA LEU A 50 22.91 12.25 -5.35
C LEU A 50 21.45 11.95 -5.02
N VAL A 51 20.94 10.82 -5.47
CA VAL A 51 19.59 10.34 -5.13
C VAL A 51 19.72 8.95 -4.50
N THR A 52 18.79 8.60 -3.61
CA THR A 52 18.73 7.25 -3.03
C THR A 52 17.44 6.53 -3.37
N GLY A 53 17.44 5.24 -3.13
CA GLY A 53 16.26 4.41 -3.28
C GLY A 53 16.51 3.01 -2.78
N SER A 54 15.52 2.15 -2.96
CA SER A 54 15.55 0.75 -2.58
C SER A 54 15.38 -0.14 -3.80
N VAL A 55 16.18 -1.20 -3.90
CA VAL A 55 16.02 -2.23 -4.93
C VAL A 55 15.77 -3.56 -4.24
N PHE A 56 14.67 -4.20 -4.63
CA PHE A 56 14.24 -5.49 -4.10
C PHE A 56 14.31 -6.53 -5.23
N VAL A 57 15.04 -7.62 -4.97
CA VAL A 57 15.22 -8.72 -5.91
C VAL A 57 14.32 -9.88 -5.47
N PRO A 58 13.49 -10.44 -6.36
CA PRO A 58 12.60 -11.55 -6.02
C PRO A 58 13.40 -12.77 -5.57
N ASP A 59 12.78 -13.62 -4.76
CA ASP A 59 13.24 -14.99 -4.58
C ASP A 59 13.02 -15.85 -5.84
N GLY A 60 13.80 -16.92 -5.94
CA GLY A 60 13.68 -17.90 -7.02
C GLY A 60 14.68 -17.72 -8.16
N THR A 61 14.36 -18.28 -9.33
CA THR A 61 15.28 -18.29 -10.48
C THR A 61 14.90 -17.20 -11.48
N PRO A 62 15.83 -16.28 -11.82
CA PRO A 62 15.57 -15.26 -12.83
C PRO A 62 15.26 -15.89 -14.20
N PRO A 63 14.32 -15.34 -14.97
CA PRO A 63 14.06 -15.81 -16.33
C PRO A 63 15.26 -15.49 -17.24
N PRO A 64 15.33 -16.10 -18.44
CA PRO A 64 16.31 -15.72 -19.45
C PRO A 64 16.29 -14.19 -19.70
N GLY A 65 17.45 -13.55 -19.60
CA GLY A 65 17.57 -12.08 -19.70
C GLY A 65 17.43 -11.32 -18.38
N GLY A 66 17.19 -12.00 -17.26
CA GLY A 66 17.08 -11.41 -15.92
C GLY A 66 15.66 -11.02 -15.53
N TRP A 67 15.48 -10.66 -14.26
CA TRP A 67 14.18 -10.24 -13.73
C TRP A 67 13.69 -8.96 -14.45
N PRO A 68 12.47 -8.93 -15.01
CA PRO A 68 11.86 -7.68 -15.47
C PRO A 68 11.71 -6.73 -14.28
N VAL A 69 11.85 -5.43 -14.53
CA VAL A 69 11.89 -4.41 -13.47
C VAL A 69 10.58 -3.64 -13.41
N VAL A 70 10.00 -3.50 -12.23
CA VAL A 70 9.00 -2.47 -11.93
C VAL A 70 9.72 -1.32 -11.24
N SER A 71 9.79 -0.17 -11.91
CA SER A 71 10.16 1.07 -11.24
C SER A 71 8.97 1.57 -10.43
N TYR A 72 9.10 1.57 -9.11
CA TYR A 72 8.02 1.95 -8.20
C TYR A 72 8.18 3.38 -7.73
N ALA A 73 7.20 4.22 -8.08
CA ALA A 73 7.06 5.59 -7.63
C ALA A 73 6.12 5.62 -6.41
N HIS A 74 6.67 5.91 -5.22
CA HIS A 74 5.88 5.92 -3.98
C HIS A 74 4.97 7.14 -3.87
N GLY A 75 3.90 7.00 -3.08
CA GLY A 75 3.01 8.09 -2.68
C GLY A 75 3.69 9.04 -1.70
N THR A 76 2.97 10.06 -1.22
CA THR A 76 3.58 11.06 -0.33
C THR A 76 4.00 10.46 1.01
N THR A 77 5.27 10.60 1.39
CA THR A 77 5.78 10.20 2.71
C THR A 77 6.10 11.38 3.61
N GLY A 78 6.33 12.55 3.03
CA GLY A 78 6.76 13.79 3.67
C GLY A 78 7.73 14.53 2.74
N LEU A 79 8.28 15.66 3.19
CA LEU A 79 9.20 16.49 2.40
C LEU A 79 10.65 16.47 2.89
N SER A 80 10.95 15.65 3.90
CA SER A 80 12.22 15.72 4.63
C SER A 80 13.09 14.48 4.44
N ASP A 81 14.38 14.62 4.70
CA ASP A 81 15.32 13.49 4.64
C ASP A 81 14.93 12.31 5.53
N ARG A 82 14.22 12.55 6.64
CA ARG A 82 13.81 11.50 7.57
C ARG A 82 12.54 10.77 7.13
N THR A 83 11.92 11.14 6.00
CA THR A 83 10.70 10.52 5.48
C THR A 83 10.94 9.68 4.23
N ALA A 84 12.17 9.58 3.76
CA ALA A 84 12.54 8.78 2.60
C ALA A 84 12.32 7.26 2.85
N PRO A 85 11.60 6.54 1.97
CA PRO A 85 11.33 5.12 2.13
C PRO A 85 12.57 4.24 2.34
N SER A 86 13.69 4.52 1.68
CA SER A 86 14.93 3.75 1.85
C SER A 86 15.58 3.90 3.23
N ARG A 87 15.11 4.85 4.05
CA ARG A 87 15.56 5.06 5.44
C ARG A 87 14.57 4.53 6.46
N THR A 88 13.28 4.74 6.24
CA THR A 88 12.23 4.44 7.21
C THR A 88 11.45 3.18 6.91
N GLY A 89 11.62 2.61 5.72
CA GLY A 89 10.75 1.58 5.17
C GLY A 89 9.56 2.19 4.42
N LEU A 90 8.97 1.37 3.56
CA LEU A 90 7.74 1.66 2.84
C LEU A 90 6.53 1.66 3.79
N LEU A 91 5.50 2.42 3.45
CA LEU A 91 4.21 2.35 4.14
C LEU A 91 3.60 0.95 3.98
N ARG A 92 2.79 0.51 4.95
CA ARG A 92 2.25 -0.87 5.01
C ARG A 92 1.61 -1.34 3.69
N LEU A 93 0.73 -0.53 3.11
CA LEU A 93 0.03 -0.88 1.86
C LEU A 93 0.98 -0.91 0.65
N GLU A 94 1.94 0.01 0.57
CA GLU A 94 2.94 0.02 -0.50
C GLU A 94 3.94 -1.14 -0.35
N ARG A 95 4.32 -1.51 0.88
CA ARG A 95 5.15 -2.70 1.16
C ARG A 95 4.45 -3.97 0.67
N ALA A 96 3.15 -4.11 0.95
CA ALA A 96 2.36 -5.24 0.46
C ALA A 96 2.24 -5.23 -1.06
N HIS A 97 2.03 -4.06 -1.66
CA HIS A 97 1.98 -3.91 -3.12
C HIS A 97 3.33 -4.26 -3.77
N ILE A 98 4.47 -3.89 -3.19
CA ILE A 98 5.79 -4.28 -3.66
C ILE A 98 6.03 -5.79 -3.49
N ALA A 99 5.67 -6.37 -2.35
CA ALA A 99 5.75 -7.82 -2.14
C ALA A 99 4.99 -8.60 -3.22
N SER A 100 3.89 -8.03 -3.70
CA SER A 100 3.05 -8.63 -4.72
C SER A 100 3.70 -8.63 -6.12
N TRP A 101 4.51 -7.61 -6.45
CA TRP A 101 5.33 -7.58 -7.67
C TRP A 101 6.45 -8.61 -7.61
N LEU A 102 7.10 -8.70 -6.44
CA LEU A 102 8.15 -9.69 -6.18
C LEU A 102 7.60 -11.12 -6.33
N ALA A 103 6.45 -11.41 -5.73
CA ALA A 103 5.76 -12.69 -5.86
C ALA A 103 5.39 -13.03 -7.32
N ALA A 104 5.13 -12.01 -8.15
CA ALA A 104 4.82 -12.17 -9.57
C ALA A 104 6.07 -12.32 -10.46
N GLY A 105 7.28 -12.28 -9.90
CA GLY A 105 8.55 -12.43 -10.62
C GLY A 105 9.11 -11.14 -11.20
N TYR A 106 8.82 -9.98 -10.58
CA TYR A 106 9.38 -8.69 -10.97
C TYR A 106 10.31 -8.16 -9.90
N ALA A 107 11.54 -7.78 -10.28
CA ALA A 107 12.37 -6.97 -9.41
C ALA A 107 11.78 -5.57 -9.29
N VAL A 108 11.90 -4.96 -8.11
CA VAL A 108 11.33 -3.63 -7.85
C VAL A 108 12.44 -2.65 -7.54
N ALA A 109 12.50 -1.56 -8.30
CA ALA A 109 13.39 -0.42 -8.06
C ALA A 109 12.55 0.77 -7.60
N ALA A 110 12.57 1.10 -6.31
CA ALA A 110 11.78 2.16 -5.70
C ALA A 110 12.65 3.38 -5.36
N THR A 111 12.54 4.46 -6.10
CA THR A 111 13.31 5.70 -5.84
C THR A 111 12.77 6.41 -4.62
N ASP A 112 13.63 7.09 -3.85
CA ASP A 112 13.17 8.03 -2.81
C ASP A 112 12.75 9.38 -3.40
N TYR A 113 13.07 9.67 -4.67
CA TYR A 113 13.14 11.00 -5.26
C TYR A 113 14.27 11.88 -4.70
N GLU A 114 14.71 12.86 -5.49
CA GLU A 114 15.69 13.85 -5.07
C GLU A 114 15.18 14.69 -3.90
N GLY A 115 16.11 15.12 -3.03
CA GLY A 115 15.80 15.88 -1.82
C GLY A 115 15.13 15.06 -0.72
N LEU A 116 14.91 13.77 -0.94
CA LEU A 116 14.58 12.81 0.10
C LEU A 116 15.81 11.94 0.40
N ALA A 117 16.27 12.02 1.64
CA ALA A 117 17.47 11.38 2.19
C ALA A 117 18.81 11.83 1.58
N THR A 118 18.80 12.96 0.88
CA THR A 118 19.92 13.53 0.14
C THR A 118 19.85 15.06 0.19
N PRO A 119 20.98 15.78 0.12
CA PRO A 119 20.98 17.24 0.29
C PRO A 119 20.08 17.97 -0.71
N GLY A 120 19.38 19.00 -0.22
CA GLY A 120 18.50 19.84 -1.02
C GLY A 120 17.01 19.57 -0.76
N PRO A 121 16.11 20.45 -1.21
CA PRO A 121 14.68 20.25 -1.03
C PRO A 121 14.13 19.21 -2.01
N HIS A 122 13.11 18.46 -1.58
CA HIS A 122 12.31 17.63 -2.46
C HIS A 122 11.35 18.51 -3.29
N PRO A 123 11.46 18.54 -4.63
CA PRO A 123 10.60 19.34 -5.49
C PRO A 123 9.24 18.63 -5.67
N TYR A 124 8.42 18.66 -4.61
CA TYR A 124 7.14 17.96 -4.55
C TYR A 124 6.21 18.39 -5.70
N PHE A 125 5.62 17.41 -6.39
CA PHE A 125 4.85 17.58 -7.64
C PHE A 125 5.59 18.19 -8.84
N HIS A 126 6.93 18.26 -8.81
CA HIS A 126 7.71 18.59 -10.00
C HIS A 126 7.83 17.37 -10.91
N GLY A 127 6.86 17.22 -11.83
CA GLY A 127 6.72 16.04 -12.67
C GLY A 127 7.97 15.63 -13.45
N GLU A 128 8.71 16.59 -14.03
CA GLU A 128 9.94 16.30 -14.80
C GLU A 128 11.05 15.70 -13.91
N ALA A 129 11.37 16.36 -12.79
CA ALA A 129 12.34 15.90 -11.82
C ALA A 129 12.07 14.48 -11.30
N VAL A 130 10.83 14.20 -10.88
CA VAL A 130 10.48 12.86 -10.38
C VAL A 130 10.51 11.81 -11.50
N ALA A 131 10.21 12.18 -12.75
CA ALA A 131 10.30 11.26 -13.88
C ALA A 131 11.73 10.82 -14.17
N ASP A 132 12.69 11.76 -14.11
CA ASP A 132 14.12 11.44 -14.28
C ASP A 132 14.58 10.43 -13.22
N ASP A 133 14.26 10.67 -11.94
CA ASP A 133 14.62 9.78 -10.83
C ASP A 133 14.01 8.37 -10.97
N VAL A 134 12.75 8.29 -11.42
CA VAL A 134 12.05 7.02 -11.64
C VAL A 134 12.69 6.21 -12.76
N VAL A 135 13.20 6.83 -13.83
CA VAL A 135 13.95 6.11 -14.87
C VAL A 135 15.37 5.76 -14.40
N ASP A 136 16.05 6.71 -13.75
CA ASP A 136 17.46 6.58 -13.38
C ASP A 136 17.70 5.51 -12.32
N ILE A 137 16.74 5.25 -11.43
CA ILE A 137 16.89 4.13 -10.50
C ILE A 137 16.86 2.77 -11.22
N VAL A 138 16.18 2.62 -12.36
CA VAL A 138 16.21 1.38 -13.15
C VAL A 138 17.61 1.14 -13.71
N ARG A 139 18.25 2.19 -14.25
CA ARG A 139 19.65 2.13 -14.67
C ARG A 139 20.58 1.75 -13.52
N ALA A 140 20.39 2.38 -12.35
CA ALA A 140 21.21 2.13 -11.18
C ALA A 140 21.03 0.69 -10.65
N ALA A 141 19.81 0.18 -10.64
CA ALA A 141 19.48 -1.17 -10.21
C ALA A 141 20.23 -2.22 -11.05
N ARG A 142 20.36 -2.00 -12.37
CA ARG A 142 21.11 -2.89 -13.27
C ARG A 142 22.63 -2.94 -12.99
N GLY A 143 23.15 -2.03 -12.17
CA GLY A 143 24.53 -2.06 -11.68
C GLY A 143 24.75 -2.99 -10.47
N LEU A 144 23.69 -3.60 -9.91
CA LEU A 144 23.79 -4.54 -8.80
C LEU A 144 24.27 -5.92 -9.29
N PRO A 145 24.84 -6.77 -8.39
CA PRO A 145 25.29 -8.11 -8.73
C PRO A 145 24.12 -9.12 -8.85
N HIS A 146 23.06 -8.72 -9.57
CA HIS A 146 21.86 -9.50 -9.81
C HIS A 146 21.45 -9.39 -11.29
N PRO A 147 20.95 -10.47 -11.92
CA PRO A 147 20.50 -10.42 -13.30
C PRO A 147 19.17 -9.69 -13.39
N LEU A 148 19.20 -8.39 -13.67
CA LEU A 148 18.03 -7.56 -13.97
C LEU A 148 17.95 -7.27 -15.46
N SER A 149 16.75 -7.39 -16.02
CA SER A 149 16.47 -7.14 -17.43
C SER A 149 16.52 -5.64 -17.76
N ASP A 150 16.64 -5.31 -19.04
CA ASP A 150 16.37 -3.98 -19.59
C ASP A 150 14.87 -3.73 -19.81
N ARG A 151 14.03 -4.78 -19.75
CA ARG A 151 12.57 -4.70 -19.83
C ARG A 151 11.98 -4.19 -18.52
N TRP A 152 11.20 -3.11 -18.60
CA TRP A 152 10.66 -2.51 -17.40
C TRP A 152 9.30 -1.83 -17.58
N LEU A 153 8.58 -1.72 -16.46
CA LEU A 153 7.33 -0.99 -16.30
C LEU A 153 7.52 0.09 -15.23
N VAL A 154 6.72 1.15 -15.29
CA VAL A 154 6.57 2.06 -14.15
C VAL A 154 5.25 1.80 -13.45
N ALA A 155 5.26 1.72 -12.13
CA ALA A 155 4.06 1.67 -11.31
C ALA A 155 4.14 2.76 -10.23
N GLY A 156 3.03 3.42 -9.94
CA GLY A 156 3.03 4.41 -8.87
C GLY A 156 1.66 4.69 -8.27
N PHE A 157 1.67 5.18 -7.03
CA PHE A 157 0.47 5.43 -6.24
C PHE A 157 0.38 6.88 -5.75
N SER A 158 -0.81 7.49 -5.84
CA SER A 158 -1.04 8.87 -5.39
C SER A 158 -0.05 9.84 -6.07
N GLN A 159 0.77 10.60 -5.34
CA GLN A 159 1.92 11.35 -5.91
C GLN A 159 2.75 10.50 -6.88
N GLY A 160 3.03 9.26 -6.53
CA GLY A 160 3.77 8.33 -7.38
C GLY A 160 3.01 7.95 -8.64
N GLY A 161 1.67 7.94 -8.63
CA GLY A 161 0.85 7.76 -9.82
C GLY A 161 0.98 8.94 -10.78
N HIS A 162 1.05 10.16 -10.25
CA HIS A 162 1.40 11.36 -11.02
C HIS A 162 2.83 11.25 -11.60
N ALA A 163 3.81 10.85 -10.79
CA ALA A 163 5.19 10.65 -11.25
C ALA A 163 5.30 9.55 -12.34
N ALA A 164 4.52 8.46 -12.21
CA ALA A 164 4.47 7.40 -13.21
C ALA A 164 3.94 7.89 -14.56
N LEU A 165 2.94 8.77 -14.56
CA LEU A 165 2.43 9.38 -15.80
C LEU A 165 3.43 10.37 -16.40
N PHE A 166 4.12 11.18 -15.60
CA PHE A 166 5.22 12.00 -16.12
C PHE A 166 6.36 11.16 -16.72
N THR A 167 6.70 10.06 -16.06
CA THR A 167 7.68 9.07 -16.57
C THR A 167 7.27 8.56 -17.95
N SER A 168 5.98 8.26 -18.14
CA SER A 168 5.46 7.75 -19.41
C SER A 168 5.64 8.70 -20.60
N LEU A 169 5.75 10.01 -20.36
CA LEU A 169 5.96 11.02 -21.41
C LEU A 169 7.37 11.01 -21.99
N ILE A 170 8.36 10.55 -21.20
CA ILE A 170 9.78 10.69 -21.53
C ILE A 170 10.52 9.35 -21.62
N ALA A 171 10.05 8.30 -20.95
CA ALA A 171 10.80 7.08 -20.66
C ALA A 171 11.55 6.49 -21.87
N THR A 172 10.86 6.24 -22.98
CA THR A 172 11.45 5.62 -24.18
C THR A 172 12.52 6.48 -24.83
N ARG A 173 12.41 7.82 -24.77
CA ARG A 173 13.43 8.73 -25.34
C ARG A 173 14.56 9.04 -24.36
N TYR A 174 14.24 9.16 -23.08
CA TYR A 174 15.22 9.50 -22.04
C TYR A 174 16.18 8.34 -21.76
N ALA A 175 15.70 7.09 -21.85
CA ALA A 175 16.50 5.88 -21.70
C ALA A 175 16.27 4.88 -22.83
N PRO A 176 16.75 5.16 -24.06
CA PRO A 176 16.55 4.28 -25.22
C PRO A 176 17.27 2.94 -25.09
N GLU A 177 18.20 2.79 -24.13
CA GLU A 177 18.84 1.53 -23.80
C GLU A 177 18.00 0.61 -22.89
N LEU A 178 16.83 1.08 -22.45
CA LEU A 178 15.87 0.32 -21.65
C LEU A 178 14.59 0.11 -22.46
N ASP A 179 14.05 -1.11 -22.43
CA ASP A 179 12.79 -1.44 -23.08
C ASP A 179 11.63 -1.08 -22.15
N PHE A 180 11.14 0.16 -22.26
CA PHE A 180 9.98 0.63 -21.51
C PHE A 180 8.69 0.04 -22.09
N LEU A 181 7.92 -0.64 -21.25
CA LEU A 181 6.79 -1.46 -21.70
C LEU A 181 5.42 -0.84 -21.41
N GLY A 182 5.30 0.02 -20.40
CA GLY A 182 4.01 0.57 -19.99
C GLY A 182 3.98 1.18 -18.59
N THR A 183 2.83 1.78 -18.28
CA THR A 183 2.60 2.60 -17.07
C THR A 183 1.41 2.08 -16.27
N LEU A 184 1.56 1.92 -14.96
CA LEU A 184 0.47 1.70 -14.03
C LEU A 184 0.38 2.89 -13.06
N ALA A 185 -0.70 3.67 -13.13
CA ALA A 185 -0.93 4.79 -12.23
C ALA A 185 -2.18 4.54 -11.36
N LEU A 186 -1.96 4.47 -10.06
CA LEU A 186 -2.97 4.13 -9.06
C LEU A 186 -3.37 5.39 -8.27
N ALA A 187 -4.65 5.77 -8.35
CA ALA A 187 -5.20 7.01 -7.82
C ALA A 187 -4.34 8.27 -8.09
N PRO A 188 -3.94 8.53 -9.36
CA PRO A 188 -3.05 9.66 -9.66
C PRO A 188 -3.80 11.01 -9.57
N PRO A 189 -3.29 12.00 -8.81
CA PRO A 189 -3.80 13.36 -8.80
C PRO A 189 -3.31 14.11 -10.06
N VAL A 190 -3.92 13.80 -11.20
CA VAL A 190 -3.51 14.32 -12.53
C VAL A 190 -3.84 15.79 -12.75
N HIS A 191 -4.78 16.35 -11.97
CA HIS A 191 -5.19 17.75 -12.04
C HIS A 191 -5.26 18.37 -10.63
N LEU A 192 -4.11 18.82 -10.12
CA LEU A 192 -3.98 19.23 -8.72
C LEU A 192 -4.86 20.42 -8.33
N VAL A 193 -5.13 21.35 -9.26
CA VAL A 193 -6.10 22.45 -9.05
C VAL A 193 -7.48 21.93 -8.63
N ARG A 194 -8.03 20.93 -9.35
CA ARG A 194 -9.36 20.36 -9.06
C ARG A 194 -9.34 19.60 -7.73
N VAL A 195 -8.25 18.90 -7.44
CA VAL A 195 -8.07 18.19 -6.16
C VAL A 195 -8.08 19.19 -5.00
N ILE A 196 -7.26 20.24 -5.05
CA ILE A 196 -7.16 21.24 -3.98
C ILE A 196 -8.46 22.05 -3.86
N ALA A 197 -9.08 22.45 -4.97
CA ALA A 197 -10.39 23.12 -4.93
C ALA A 197 -11.42 22.27 -4.17
N THR A 198 -11.51 20.98 -4.48
CA THR A 198 -12.44 20.06 -3.81
C THR A 198 -12.12 19.85 -2.33
N ARG A 199 -10.83 19.85 -1.96
CA ARG A 199 -10.41 19.63 -0.56
C ARG A 199 -10.51 20.88 0.31
N THR A 200 -10.60 22.05 -0.31
CA THR A 200 -10.61 23.34 0.40
C THR A 200 -11.94 24.09 0.29
N SER A 201 -12.92 23.58 -0.46
CA SER A 201 -14.20 24.26 -0.70
C SER A 201 -15.07 24.45 0.53
N ASP A 202 -15.00 23.52 1.50
CA ASP A 202 -15.75 23.61 2.76
C ASP A 202 -14.86 24.17 3.87
N ALA A 203 -15.23 25.35 4.39
CA ALA A 203 -14.53 26.03 5.46
C ALA A 203 -14.50 25.24 6.77
N ALA A 204 -15.58 24.49 7.06
CA ALA A 204 -15.73 23.72 8.29
C ALA A 204 -15.12 22.31 8.22
N ALA A 205 -14.74 21.86 7.01
CA ALA A 205 -14.10 20.56 6.83
C ALA A 205 -12.72 20.52 7.51
N ALA A 206 -12.34 19.34 8.00
CA ALA A 206 -11.01 19.12 8.53
C ALA A 206 -9.94 19.35 7.47
N VAL A 207 -8.82 19.95 7.85
CA VAL A 207 -7.72 20.22 6.93
C VAL A 207 -7.18 18.90 6.35
N CYS A 208 -7.26 18.78 5.03
CA CYS A 208 -6.63 17.70 4.31
C CYS A 208 -5.09 17.80 4.49
N PRO A 209 -4.40 16.78 5.02
CA PRO A 209 -2.98 16.87 5.38
C PRO A 209 -2.05 17.11 4.18
N PHE A 210 -2.51 16.82 2.96
CA PHE A 210 -1.77 17.08 1.74
C PHE A 210 -1.74 18.57 1.37
N VAL A 211 -2.72 19.37 1.80
CA VAL A 211 -2.77 20.81 1.50
C VAL A 211 -1.54 21.57 2.02
N PRO A 212 -1.18 21.49 3.32
CA PRO A 212 0.06 22.13 3.81
C PRO A 212 1.32 21.56 3.15
N ILE A 213 1.37 20.27 2.81
CA ILE A 213 2.50 19.66 2.09
C ILE A 213 2.65 20.24 0.68
N VAL A 214 1.54 20.38 -0.05
CA VAL A 214 1.53 21.02 -1.37
C VAL A 214 2.04 22.46 -1.28
N LEU A 215 1.51 23.26 -0.35
CA LEU A 215 1.94 24.65 -0.16
C LEU A 215 3.43 24.79 0.21
N ALA A 216 3.94 23.89 1.07
CA ALA A 216 5.35 23.84 1.42
C ALA A 216 6.21 23.46 0.19
N GLY A 217 5.80 22.43 -0.56
CA GLY A 217 6.48 21.96 -1.75
C GLY A 217 6.62 23.02 -2.84
N MET A 218 5.61 23.88 -3.01
CA MET A 218 5.62 24.98 -3.99
C MET A 218 6.82 25.93 -3.81
N ARG A 219 7.27 26.17 -2.58
CA ARG A 219 8.39 27.08 -2.29
C ARG A 219 9.71 26.60 -2.89
N THR A 220 9.83 25.30 -3.19
CA THR A 220 11.03 24.72 -3.81
C THR A 220 11.25 25.26 -5.22
N ARG A 221 10.17 25.38 -6.02
CA ARG A 221 10.23 25.88 -7.41
C ARG A 221 9.91 27.36 -7.53
N TYR A 222 9.11 27.88 -6.60
CA TYR A 222 8.68 29.28 -6.57
C TYR A 222 9.11 29.90 -5.24
N PRO A 223 10.39 30.30 -5.08
CA PRO A 223 10.88 30.88 -3.82
C PRO A 223 10.11 32.13 -3.39
N ASP A 224 9.54 32.87 -4.35
CA ASP A 224 8.72 34.06 -4.12
C ASP A 224 7.24 33.73 -3.84
N PHE A 225 6.85 32.45 -3.79
CA PHE A 225 5.49 32.03 -3.47
C PHE A 225 5.12 32.46 -2.04
N SER A 226 4.18 33.40 -1.94
CA SER A 226 3.65 33.88 -0.67
C SER A 226 2.36 33.15 -0.30
N HIS A 227 2.23 32.81 0.98
CA HIS A 227 1.02 32.25 1.58
C HIS A 227 0.41 33.21 2.61
N GLY A 228 0.49 34.53 2.35
CA GLY A 228 -0.01 35.57 3.26
C GLY A 228 -1.53 35.58 3.51
N PHE A 229 -2.27 34.66 2.88
CA PHE A 229 -3.68 34.39 3.16
C PHE A 229 -3.90 33.39 4.32
N LEU A 230 -2.85 32.71 4.78
CA LEU A 230 -2.93 31.78 5.91
C LEU A 230 -2.99 32.52 7.25
N THR A 231 -3.62 31.89 8.24
CA THR A 231 -3.50 32.31 9.64
C THR A 231 -2.14 31.86 10.21
N ASP A 232 -1.75 32.34 11.40
CA ASP A 232 -0.54 31.85 12.09
C ASP A 232 -0.53 30.32 12.25
N ARG A 233 -1.72 29.74 12.45
CA ARG A 233 -1.90 28.28 12.55
C ARG A 233 -1.68 27.59 11.20
N GLY A 234 -2.18 28.17 10.11
CA GLY A 234 -1.94 27.69 8.75
C GLY A 234 -0.47 27.77 8.35
N THR A 235 0.19 28.90 8.62
CA THR A 235 1.63 29.07 8.39
C THR A 235 2.44 28.05 9.18
N SER A 236 2.08 27.81 10.46
CA SER A 236 2.73 26.80 11.29
C SER A 236 2.58 25.37 10.72
N LEU A 237 1.45 25.04 10.08
CA LEU A 237 1.26 23.74 9.42
C LEU A 237 2.12 23.59 8.16
N VAL A 238 2.24 24.66 7.35
CA VAL A 238 3.11 24.65 6.16
C VAL A 238 4.57 24.47 6.58
N ASP A 239 5.03 25.21 7.59
CA ASP A 239 6.38 25.03 8.13
C ASP A 239 6.58 23.63 8.71
N LEU A 240 5.57 23.07 9.38
CA LEU A 240 5.64 21.72 9.94
C LEU A 240 5.80 20.66 8.84
N ALA A 241 5.11 20.83 7.70
CA ALA A 241 5.12 19.89 6.58
C ALA A 241 6.51 19.67 5.97
N GLU A 242 7.39 20.68 6.01
CA GLU A 242 8.79 20.56 5.56
C GLU A 242 9.61 19.61 6.43
N ARG A 243 9.15 19.33 7.66
CA ARG A 243 9.94 18.59 8.65
C ARG A 243 9.38 17.21 8.94
N VAL A 244 8.07 16.99 8.91
CA VAL A 244 7.44 15.79 9.48
C VAL A 244 6.98 14.80 8.41
N SER A 245 6.71 13.56 8.85
CA SER A 245 6.09 12.53 8.01
C SER A 245 4.62 12.83 7.71
N LEU A 246 4.09 12.22 6.64
CA LEU A 246 2.66 12.29 6.33
C LEU A 246 1.80 11.84 7.51
N VAL A 247 2.21 10.79 8.25
CA VAL A 247 1.50 10.29 9.44
C VAL A 247 1.45 11.35 10.56
N GLU A 248 2.55 12.06 10.78
CA GLU A 248 2.58 13.18 11.72
C GLU A 248 1.71 14.35 11.23
N MET A 249 1.69 14.64 9.93
CA MET A 249 0.78 15.64 9.35
C MET A 249 -0.69 15.28 9.56
N PHE A 250 -1.08 14.02 9.32
CA PHE A 250 -2.44 13.55 9.61
C PHE A 250 -2.84 13.82 11.07
N ARG A 251 -1.93 13.61 12.03
CA ARG A 251 -2.21 13.89 13.44
C ARG A 251 -2.32 15.38 13.71
N ALA A 252 -1.48 16.20 13.07
CA ALA A 252 -1.47 17.64 13.25
C ALA A 252 -2.73 18.33 12.70
N THR A 253 -3.27 17.85 11.58
CA THR A 253 -4.42 18.49 10.91
C THR A 253 -5.78 18.00 11.38
N LYS A 254 -5.87 16.82 12.03
CA LYS A 254 -7.12 16.14 12.38
C LYS A 254 -8.17 17.00 13.12
N ALA A 255 -7.71 17.93 13.96
CA ALA A 255 -8.57 18.75 14.82
C ALA A 255 -8.59 20.23 14.37
N MET A 256 -8.25 20.51 13.11
CA MET A 256 -8.22 21.85 12.54
C MET A 256 -9.13 21.91 11.32
N THR A 257 -9.78 23.05 11.12
CA THR A 257 -10.59 23.28 9.92
C THR A 257 -9.87 24.15 8.90
N ASN A 258 -10.34 24.12 7.65
CA ASN A 258 -9.85 25.00 6.59
C ASN A 258 -9.97 26.48 7.00
N ASP A 259 -11.05 26.86 7.68
CA ASP A 259 -11.28 28.23 8.16
C ASP A 259 -10.23 28.67 9.20
N GLU A 260 -10.01 27.86 10.24
CA GLU A 260 -9.05 28.15 11.32
C GLU A 260 -7.61 28.34 10.82
N THR A 261 -7.30 27.77 9.66
CA THR A 261 -5.96 27.77 9.05
C THR A 261 -5.83 28.74 7.89
N GLY A 262 -6.91 29.37 7.44
CA GLY A 262 -6.93 30.21 6.23
C GLY A 262 -6.76 29.41 4.93
N MET A 263 -7.04 28.11 4.96
CA MET A 263 -6.94 27.21 3.80
C MET A 263 -8.27 27.05 3.05
N THR A 264 -9.31 27.82 3.39
CA THR A 264 -10.58 27.78 2.67
C THR A 264 -10.44 28.35 1.25
N ASP A 265 -10.92 27.57 0.28
CA ASP A 265 -11.00 27.91 -1.14
C ASP A 265 -9.66 28.45 -1.68
N LEU A 266 -8.59 27.69 -1.52
CA LEU A 266 -7.24 28.13 -1.89
C LEU A 266 -7.11 28.51 -3.37
N THR A 267 -7.90 27.88 -4.24
CA THR A 267 -7.87 28.12 -5.68
C THR A 267 -8.47 29.47 -6.08
N ARG A 268 -9.13 30.21 -5.18
CA ARG A 268 -9.52 31.61 -5.42
C ARG A 268 -8.34 32.57 -5.52
N HIS A 269 -7.17 32.15 -5.05
CA HIS A 269 -5.94 32.90 -5.15
C HIS A 269 -5.22 32.55 -6.46
N ASP A 270 -5.23 33.48 -7.44
CA ASP A 270 -4.68 33.25 -8.78
C ASP A 270 -3.25 32.69 -8.79
N HIS A 271 -2.39 33.14 -7.87
CA HIS A 271 -1.01 32.67 -7.78
C HIS A 271 -0.93 31.21 -7.29
N VAL A 272 -1.84 30.77 -6.41
CA VAL A 272 -1.95 29.38 -5.98
C VAL A 272 -2.49 28.53 -7.13
N ALA A 273 -3.58 28.97 -7.77
CA ALA A 273 -4.18 28.25 -8.89
C ALA A 273 -3.19 28.05 -10.05
N ARG A 274 -2.40 29.08 -10.39
CA ARG A 274 -1.38 29.00 -11.45
C ARG A 274 -0.30 27.96 -11.13
N VAL A 275 0.25 27.97 -9.92
CA VAL A 275 1.28 27.02 -9.52
C VAL A 275 0.74 25.58 -9.50
N LEU A 276 -0.49 25.39 -9.04
CA LEU A 276 -1.17 24.08 -9.08
C LEU A 276 -1.42 23.58 -10.50
N ASP A 277 -1.72 24.48 -11.45
CA ASP A 277 -1.92 24.14 -12.87
C ASP A 277 -0.62 23.69 -13.54
N GLU A 278 0.52 24.30 -13.17
CA GLU A 278 1.84 23.86 -13.65
C GLU A 278 2.22 22.44 -13.19
N CYS A 279 1.59 21.93 -12.13
CA CYS A 279 1.77 20.56 -11.66
C CYS A 279 0.89 19.54 -12.40
N ARG A 280 0.02 19.94 -13.33
CA ARG A 280 -0.87 19.00 -14.03
C ARG A 280 -0.08 18.01 -14.88
N VAL A 281 -0.58 16.79 -15.01
CA VAL A 281 -0.04 15.84 -15.99
C VAL A 281 -0.47 16.30 -17.38
N PRO A 282 0.46 16.55 -18.32
CA PRO A 282 0.11 16.92 -19.68
C PRO A 282 -0.73 15.84 -20.38
N VAL A 283 -1.80 16.25 -21.05
CA VAL A 283 -2.53 15.39 -21.98
C VAL A 283 -1.71 15.28 -23.26
N ALA A 284 -1.23 14.06 -23.54
CA ALA A 284 -0.47 13.76 -24.74
C ALA A 284 -0.70 12.31 -25.16
N ARG A 285 -0.36 11.99 -26.41
CA ARG A 285 -0.26 10.60 -26.84
C ARG A 285 0.92 9.92 -26.17
N LEU A 286 0.65 8.87 -25.42
CA LEU A 286 1.66 8.01 -24.81
C LEU A 286 2.01 6.88 -25.79
N ASP A 287 3.29 6.58 -25.93
CA ASP A 287 3.80 5.60 -26.89
C ASP A 287 3.71 4.15 -26.36
N ARG A 288 3.45 3.99 -25.06
CA ARG A 288 3.21 2.71 -24.40
C ARG A 288 1.84 2.67 -23.71
N PRO A 289 1.25 1.47 -23.53
CA PRO A 289 -0.03 1.32 -22.84
C PRO A 289 -0.03 1.83 -21.40
N VAL A 290 -1.18 2.33 -20.96
CA VAL A 290 -1.38 2.84 -19.60
C VAL A 290 -2.54 2.12 -18.91
N PHE A 291 -2.31 1.68 -17.68
CA PHE A 291 -3.32 1.22 -16.74
C PHE A 291 -3.59 2.31 -15.70
N LEU A 292 -4.84 2.76 -15.60
CA LEU A 292 -5.31 3.73 -14.62
C LEU A 292 -6.25 3.04 -13.63
N ALA A 293 -5.96 3.15 -12.33
CA ALA A 293 -6.88 2.70 -11.28
C ALA A 293 -7.47 3.90 -10.53
N ALA A 294 -8.80 3.94 -10.45
CA ALA A 294 -9.54 4.91 -9.64
C ALA A 294 -10.27 4.20 -8.48
N GLY A 295 -10.16 4.71 -7.25
CA GLY A 295 -11.00 4.26 -6.15
C GLY A 295 -12.35 4.97 -6.21
N GLY A 296 -13.47 4.26 -6.33
CA GLY A 296 -14.79 4.89 -6.44
C GLY A 296 -15.24 5.64 -5.18
N ALA A 297 -14.64 5.31 -4.03
CA ALA A 297 -14.86 5.97 -2.74
C ALA A 297 -13.63 6.79 -2.29
N ASP A 298 -12.78 7.19 -3.24
CA ASP A 298 -11.56 7.94 -2.95
C ASP A 298 -11.87 9.33 -2.37
N GLU A 299 -11.50 9.49 -1.10
CA GLU A 299 -11.71 10.67 -0.29
C GLU A 299 -10.65 11.76 -0.48
N ILE A 300 -9.61 11.50 -1.29
CA ILE A 300 -8.48 12.41 -1.56
C ILE A 300 -8.46 12.87 -3.02
N VAL A 301 -8.54 11.95 -3.97
CA VAL A 301 -8.53 12.22 -5.42
C VAL A 301 -9.90 11.86 -6.00
N PRO A 302 -10.73 12.85 -6.38
CA PRO A 302 -12.04 12.56 -6.94
C PRO A 302 -11.95 11.66 -8.19
N PRO A 303 -12.74 10.57 -8.31
CA PRO A 303 -12.63 9.62 -9.43
C PRO A 303 -12.81 10.27 -10.80
N ALA A 304 -13.70 11.27 -10.89
CA ALA A 304 -13.93 12.04 -12.10
C ALA A 304 -12.66 12.70 -12.65
N VAL A 305 -11.71 13.11 -11.79
CA VAL A 305 -10.43 13.68 -12.22
C VAL A 305 -9.60 12.65 -13.00
N ILE A 306 -9.69 11.37 -12.63
CA ILE A 306 -8.98 10.27 -13.31
C ILE A 306 -9.75 9.85 -14.56
N HIS A 307 -11.08 9.81 -14.52
CA HIS A 307 -11.93 9.45 -15.66
C HIS A 307 -11.77 10.46 -16.81
N ASP A 308 -11.90 11.75 -16.52
CA ASP A 308 -11.76 12.81 -17.53
C ASP A 308 -10.37 12.74 -18.19
N PHE A 309 -9.31 12.54 -17.39
CA PHE A 309 -7.96 12.41 -17.93
C PHE A 309 -7.78 11.15 -18.78
N ALA A 310 -8.40 10.02 -18.40
CA ALA A 310 -8.37 8.80 -19.19
C ALA A 310 -8.99 9.00 -20.57
N ASP A 311 -10.14 9.68 -20.62
CA ASP A 311 -10.83 10.03 -21.86
C ASP A 311 -9.97 10.97 -22.72
N ASP A 312 -9.35 11.99 -22.10
CA ASP A 312 -8.49 12.95 -22.78
C ASP A 312 -7.25 12.29 -23.43
N ILE A 313 -6.52 11.43 -22.71
CA ILE A 313 -5.33 10.76 -23.28
C ILE A 313 -5.71 9.66 -24.28
N ALA A 314 -6.88 9.05 -24.14
CA ALA A 314 -7.43 8.12 -25.13
C ALA A 314 -7.80 8.85 -26.42
N ALA A 315 -8.45 10.02 -26.32
CA ALA A 315 -8.73 10.90 -27.46
C ALA A 315 -7.45 11.41 -28.14
N ALA A 316 -6.36 11.60 -27.38
CA ALA A 316 -5.03 11.88 -27.92
C ALA A 316 -4.36 10.67 -28.62
N GLY A 317 -4.94 9.48 -28.55
CA GLY A 317 -4.47 8.27 -29.24
C GLY A 317 -3.61 7.33 -28.40
N SER A 318 -3.67 7.43 -27.06
CA SER A 318 -3.02 6.49 -26.14
C SER A 318 -3.84 5.21 -25.97
N THR A 319 -3.17 4.07 -25.71
CA THR A 319 -3.85 2.85 -25.30
C THR A 319 -4.10 2.88 -23.79
N VAL A 320 -5.36 3.05 -23.39
CA VAL A 320 -5.74 3.24 -21.97
C VAL A 320 -6.59 2.07 -21.47
N HIS A 321 -6.24 1.56 -20.31
CA HIS A 321 -7.04 0.62 -19.52
C HIS A 321 -7.43 1.29 -18.21
N LEU A 322 -8.66 1.77 -18.09
CA LEU A 322 -9.18 2.36 -16.87
C LEU A 322 -10.02 1.34 -16.11
N THR A 323 -9.70 1.12 -14.84
CA THR A 323 -10.54 0.35 -13.91
C THR A 323 -10.92 1.21 -12.71
N THR A 324 -12.22 1.23 -12.40
CA THR A 324 -12.73 1.86 -11.17
C THR A 324 -13.09 0.78 -10.16
N TYR A 325 -12.67 0.96 -8.91
CA TYR A 325 -12.91 0.05 -7.80
C TYR A 325 -13.95 0.69 -6.86
N PRO A 326 -15.27 0.40 -7.01
CA PRO A 326 -16.33 1.26 -6.46
C PRO A 326 -16.25 1.54 -4.95
N GLY A 327 -15.86 0.55 -4.15
CA GLY A 327 -15.74 0.69 -2.68
C GLY A 327 -14.35 1.04 -2.17
N ALA A 328 -13.35 1.20 -3.04
CA ALA A 328 -11.99 1.48 -2.62
C ALA A 328 -11.83 2.98 -2.29
N ASN A 329 -11.39 3.26 -1.06
CA ASN A 329 -10.88 4.56 -0.65
C ASN A 329 -9.46 4.80 -1.21
N HIS A 330 -8.86 5.97 -0.94
CA HIS A 330 -7.60 6.37 -1.55
C HIS A 330 -6.49 5.33 -1.34
N GLY A 331 -6.33 4.81 -0.13
CA GLY A 331 -5.33 3.79 0.18
C GLY A 331 -5.70 2.39 -0.33
N ALA A 332 -6.98 2.02 -0.26
CA ALA A 332 -7.46 0.68 -0.60
C ALA A 332 -7.30 0.34 -2.09
N VAL A 333 -7.16 1.34 -2.96
CA VAL A 333 -6.92 1.12 -4.40
C VAL A 333 -5.64 0.29 -4.66
N LEU A 334 -4.60 0.43 -3.82
CA LEU A 334 -3.35 -0.35 -3.94
C LEU A 334 -3.59 -1.86 -3.85
N THR A 335 -4.48 -2.26 -2.94
CA THR A 335 -4.85 -3.66 -2.73
C THR A 335 -5.89 -4.11 -3.74
N ALA A 336 -6.93 -3.30 -3.99
CA ALA A 336 -8.02 -3.64 -4.89
C ALA A 336 -7.53 -3.81 -6.34
N ALA A 337 -6.60 -2.95 -6.79
CA ALA A 337 -6.09 -2.98 -8.16
C ALA A 337 -5.04 -4.05 -8.41
N HIS A 338 -4.46 -4.65 -7.36
CA HIS A 338 -3.32 -5.55 -7.48
C HIS A 338 -3.52 -6.72 -8.47
N PRO A 339 -4.63 -7.48 -8.42
CA PRO A 339 -4.82 -8.62 -9.33
C PRO A 339 -4.92 -8.20 -10.80
N ASP A 340 -5.50 -7.03 -11.08
CA ASP A 340 -5.65 -6.53 -12.44
C ASP A 340 -4.35 -5.90 -12.94
N ALA A 341 -3.66 -5.15 -12.08
CA ALA A 341 -2.37 -4.54 -12.36
C ALA A 341 -1.31 -5.59 -12.75
N THR A 342 -1.19 -6.68 -11.99
CA THR A 342 -0.23 -7.75 -12.30
C THR A 342 -0.62 -8.55 -13.54
N ARG A 343 -1.91 -8.82 -13.75
CA ARG A 343 -2.41 -9.47 -14.97
C ARG A 343 -2.15 -8.62 -16.22
N TRP A 344 -2.40 -7.33 -16.13
CA TRP A 344 -2.12 -6.36 -17.18
C TRP A 344 -0.62 -6.29 -17.47
N ALA A 345 0.21 -6.19 -16.44
CA ALA A 345 1.67 -6.18 -16.57
C ALA A 345 2.19 -7.46 -17.22
N ALA A 346 1.68 -8.63 -16.84
CA ALA A 346 2.02 -9.90 -17.47
C ALA A 346 1.68 -9.93 -18.97
N ALA A 347 0.50 -9.41 -19.34
CA ALA A 347 0.08 -9.32 -20.73
C ALA A 347 0.98 -8.39 -21.55
N VAL A 348 1.35 -7.23 -21.02
CA VAL A 348 2.19 -6.24 -21.72
C VAL A 348 3.64 -6.69 -21.81
N THR A 349 4.17 -7.34 -20.76
CA THR A 349 5.55 -7.80 -20.73
C THR A 349 5.78 -9.13 -21.43
N GLY A 350 4.72 -9.91 -21.67
CA GLY A 350 4.83 -11.32 -22.07
C GLY A 350 5.46 -12.20 -20.99
N HIS A 351 5.65 -11.68 -19.77
CA HIS A 351 6.21 -12.42 -18.66
C HIS A 351 5.18 -13.42 -18.14
N ARG A 352 5.52 -14.71 -18.18
CA ARG A 352 4.75 -15.75 -17.49
C ARG A 352 4.97 -15.55 -16.00
N THR A 353 4.01 -14.92 -15.33
CA THR A 353 4.00 -14.82 -13.88
C THR A 353 4.19 -16.19 -13.28
N VAL A 354 5.17 -16.32 -12.38
CA VAL A 354 5.21 -17.47 -11.48
C VAL A 354 3.88 -17.46 -10.72
N PRO A 355 3.10 -18.55 -10.69
CA PRO A 355 1.88 -18.58 -9.91
C PRO A 355 2.25 -18.18 -8.48
N ALA A 356 1.77 -17.03 -8.02
CA ALA A 356 2.09 -16.53 -6.70
C ALA A 356 1.68 -17.59 -5.67
N ALA A 357 2.65 -18.07 -4.89
CA ALA A 357 2.30 -18.64 -3.60
C ALA A 357 1.59 -17.54 -2.81
N PRO A 358 0.42 -17.78 -2.20
CA PRO A 358 -0.36 -16.74 -1.55
C PRO A 358 0.44 -16.03 -0.42
N ALA A 359 0.23 -14.71 -0.29
CA ALA A 359 0.88 -13.78 0.64
C ALA A 359 0.85 -14.25 2.12
N PRO A 360 1.76 -13.74 2.98
CA PRO A 360 2.16 -14.46 4.19
C PRO A 360 1.19 -14.32 5.36
N ARG A 361 0.46 -15.41 5.61
CA ARG A 361 -0.04 -16.06 6.85
C ARG A 361 -0.09 -15.29 8.20
N PHE A 362 0.86 -14.40 8.47
CA PHE A 362 1.06 -13.70 9.75
C PHE A 362 0.31 -12.36 9.82
N ASP A 363 0.34 -11.58 8.75
CA ASP A 363 -0.16 -10.19 8.74
C ASP A 363 -1.72 -10.13 8.87
N LEU A 364 -2.41 -11.24 8.63
CA LEU A 364 -3.86 -11.38 8.86
C LEU A 364 -4.21 -11.64 10.33
N LEU A 365 -3.28 -12.24 11.09
CA LEU A 365 -3.47 -12.58 12.50
C LEU A 365 -2.98 -11.47 13.43
N ASP A 366 -2.08 -10.60 12.96
CA ASP A 366 -1.60 -9.39 13.64
C ASP A 366 -2.63 -8.26 13.50
N ALA A 367 -3.72 -8.36 14.26
CA ALA A 367 -4.82 -7.39 14.23
C ALA A 367 -4.41 -5.99 14.72
N THR A 368 -3.38 -5.91 15.56
CA THR A 368 -2.82 -4.67 16.09
C THR A 368 -1.82 -4.02 15.13
N GLY A 369 -1.26 -4.81 14.21
CA GLY A 369 -0.37 -4.37 13.13
C GLY A 369 1.01 -3.97 13.61
N ASP A 370 1.46 -4.54 14.73
CA ASP A 370 2.71 -4.15 15.38
C ASP A 370 3.90 -5.08 15.10
N GLY A 371 3.68 -6.08 14.24
CA GLY A 371 4.68 -7.05 13.80
C GLY A 371 4.80 -8.26 14.72
N TYR A 372 3.91 -8.42 15.71
CA TYR A 372 3.89 -9.53 16.65
C TYR A 372 2.46 -10.01 16.89
N LEU A 373 2.26 -11.32 17.03
CA LEU A 373 1.02 -11.83 17.61
C LEU A 373 1.11 -11.76 19.13
N ARG A 374 0.09 -11.21 19.76
CA ARG A 374 -0.08 -11.11 21.21
C ARG A 374 -1.48 -11.52 21.62
N ARG A 375 -1.67 -11.62 22.93
CA ARG A 375 -3.00 -11.77 23.53
C ARG A 375 -4.00 -10.73 23.00
N ASP A 376 -3.55 -9.49 22.81
CA ASP A 376 -4.42 -8.38 22.42
C ASP A 376 -5.05 -8.57 21.04
N ASP A 377 -4.32 -9.16 20.07
CA ASP A 377 -4.86 -9.48 18.74
C ASP A 377 -6.06 -10.44 18.83
N TYR A 378 -5.93 -11.47 19.67
CA TYR A 378 -6.98 -12.46 19.92
C TYR A 378 -8.14 -11.88 20.74
N GLU A 379 -7.89 -10.89 21.60
CA GLU A 379 -8.95 -10.14 22.28
C GLU A 379 -9.73 -9.23 21.31
N VAL A 380 -9.05 -8.63 20.34
CA VAL A 380 -9.68 -7.84 19.27
C VAL A 380 -10.57 -8.73 18.40
N PHE A 381 -10.12 -9.92 18.00
CA PHE A 381 -10.95 -10.87 17.25
C PHE A 381 -12.20 -11.27 18.03
N ALA A 382 -12.06 -11.65 19.30
CA ALA A 382 -13.19 -12.00 20.15
C ALA A 382 -14.18 -10.84 20.33
N LEU A 383 -13.67 -9.61 20.50
CA LEU A 383 -14.49 -8.41 20.65
C LEU A 383 -15.30 -8.13 19.39
N ARG A 384 -14.65 -8.10 18.23
CA ARG A 384 -15.30 -7.84 16.93
C ARG A 384 -16.39 -8.87 16.65
N LEU A 385 -16.10 -10.15 16.90
CA LEU A 385 -17.05 -11.23 16.67
C LEU A 385 -18.29 -11.11 17.56
N VAL A 386 -18.10 -10.91 18.87
CA VAL A 386 -19.20 -10.73 19.83
C VAL A 386 -20.06 -9.50 19.50
N GLN A 387 -19.41 -8.39 19.12
CA GLN A 387 -20.11 -7.16 18.74
C GLN A 387 -20.91 -7.32 17.45
N SER A 388 -20.36 -8.02 16.46
CA SER A 388 -21.04 -8.27 15.19
C SER A 388 -22.37 -8.99 15.44
N PHE A 389 -22.39 -9.96 16.36
CA PHE A 389 -23.60 -10.70 16.72
C PHE A 389 -24.49 -10.02 17.77
N GLY A 390 -24.22 -8.75 18.14
CA GLY A 390 -25.09 -7.96 19.02
C GLY A 390 -25.18 -8.46 20.46
N HIS A 391 -24.25 -9.30 20.91
CA HIS A 391 -24.26 -9.84 22.28
C HIS A 391 -23.73 -8.81 23.29
N PRO A 392 -24.40 -8.62 24.45
CA PRO A 392 -23.88 -7.77 25.52
C PRO A 392 -22.49 -8.24 25.99
N PRO A 393 -21.55 -7.34 26.34
CA PRO A 393 -20.18 -7.71 26.71
C PRO A 393 -20.05 -8.71 27.87
N ARG A 394 -21.09 -8.84 28.71
CA ARG A 394 -21.15 -9.75 29.87
C ARG A 394 -22.09 -10.94 29.68
N SER A 395 -22.61 -11.17 28.47
CA SER A 395 -23.42 -12.36 28.20
C SER A 395 -22.57 -13.64 28.36
N ALA A 396 -23.21 -14.75 28.70
CA ALA A 396 -22.52 -16.04 28.82
C ALA A 396 -21.79 -16.41 27.52
N ALA A 397 -22.42 -16.17 26.37
CA ALA A 397 -21.83 -16.43 25.05
C ALA A 397 -20.63 -15.51 24.75
N ALA A 398 -20.74 -14.22 25.07
CA ALA A 398 -19.63 -13.27 24.92
C ALA A 398 -18.41 -13.66 25.77
N MET A 399 -18.64 -14.09 27.01
CA MET A 399 -17.58 -14.56 27.90
C MET A 399 -16.95 -15.87 27.40
N ALA A 400 -17.76 -16.81 26.90
CA ALA A 400 -17.29 -18.07 26.34
C ALA A 400 -16.37 -17.86 25.13
N VAL A 401 -16.74 -16.98 24.19
CA VAL A 401 -15.91 -16.68 23.01
C VAL A 401 -14.60 -16.01 23.39
N ARG A 402 -14.62 -15.02 24.30
CA ARG A 402 -13.38 -14.39 24.80
C ARG A 402 -12.48 -15.40 25.50
N ALA A 403 -13.04 -16.30 26.31
CA ALA A 403 -12.27 -17.34 26.98
C ALA A 403 -11.64 -18.31 25.96
N ALA A 404 -12.38 -18.67 24.91
CA ALA A 404 -11.89 -19.56 23.85
C ALA A 404 -10.77 -18.93 23.01
N TYR A 405 -10.91 -17.68 22.58
CA TYR A 405 -9.83 -16.97 21.87
C TYR A 405 -8.57 -16.79 22.74
N ARG A 406 -8.71 -16.55 24.05
CA ARG A 406 -7.57 -16.53 24.98
C ARG A 406 -6.92 -17.91 25.13
N ALA A 407 -7.70 -18.99 25.10
CA ALA A 407 -7.17 -20.35 25.12
C ALA A 407 -6.40 -20.66 23.83
N LEU A 408 -6.95 -20.26 22.67
CA LEU A 408 -6.30 -20.36 21.36
C LEU A 408 -4.95 -19.63 21.36
N TRP A 409 -4.92 -18.38 21.82
CA TRP A 409 -3.67 -17.61 21.98
C TRP A 409 -2.65 -18.35 22.85
N ARG A 410 -3.04 -18.77 24.06
CA ARG A 410 -2.12 -19.48 24.97
C ARG A 410 -1.56 -20.76 24.35
N ALA A 411 -2.39 -21.49 23.62
CA ALA A 411 -1.97 -22.73 22.96
C ALA A 411 -1.00 -22.46 21.80
N LEU A 412 -1.25 -21.42 21.01
CA LEU A 412 -0.34 -21.00 19.95
C LEU A 412 0.99 -20.52 20.53
N ALA A 413 0.96 -19.58 21.50
CA ALA A 413 2.16 -19.03 22.12
C ALA A 413 3.01 -20.14 22.75
N ALA A 414 2.40 -21.07 23.50
CA ALA A 414 3.12 -22.19 24.12
C ALA A 414 3.85 -23.11 23.12
N GLU A 415 3.44 -23.11 21.85
CA GLU A 415 4.09 -23.91 20.82
C GLU A 415 5.01 -23.09 19.90
N SER A 416 4.89 -21.77 19.87
CA SER A 416 5.53 -20.91 18.87
C SER A 416 6.45 -19.85 19.44
N ASP A 417 6.22 -19.33 20.65
CA ASP A 417 7.09 -18.39 21.35
C ASP A 417 8.35 -19.14 21.82
N THR A 418 9.41 -19.04 21.03
CA THR A 418 10.63 -19.83 21.22
C THR A 418 11.68 -19.09 22.05
N ASP A 419 11.56 -17.77 22.16
CA ASP A 419 12.44 -16.93 22.97
C ASP A 419 11.81 -16.48 24.31
N ASP A 420 10.57 -16.91 24.59
CA ASP A 420 9.81 -16.68 25.84
C ASP A 420 9.64 -15.19 26.14
N ASP A 421 9.53 -14.37 25.09
CA ASP A 421 9.37 -12.93 25.20
C ASP A 421 7.90 -12.47 25.33
N GLY A 422 6.98 -13.44 25.34
CA GLY A 422 5.55 -13.27 25.60
C GLY A 422 4.75 -12.79 24.37
N ARG A 423 5.37 -12.83 23.19
CA ARG A 423 4.78 -12.47 21.90
C ARG A 423 5.36 -13.41 20.83
N VAL A 424 4.70 -13.51 19.68
CA VAL A 424 5.15 -14.41 18.61
C VAL A 424 5.49 -13.59 17.38
N GLY A 425 6.77 -13.62 17.00
CA GLY A 425 7.25 -12.97 15.79
C GLY A 425 6.91 -13.74 14.52
N LYS A 426 7.04 -13.08 13.35
CA LYS A 426 6.75 -13.71 12.05
C LYS A 426 7.54 -14.99 11.79
N ALA A 427 8.83 -15.01 12.16
CA ALA A 427 9.69 -16.18 11.96
C ALA A 427 9.24 -17.38 12.82
N GLU A 428 8.92 -17.12 14.08
CA GLU A 428 8.45 -18.10 15.05
C GLU A 428 7.11 -18.70 14.64
N PHE A 429 6.17 -17.84 14.24
CA PHE A 429 4.88 -18.25 13.72
C PHE A 429 5.03 -19.13 12.47
N LEU A 430 5.89 -18.75 11.51
CA LEU A 430 6.10 -19.54 10.29
C LEU A 430 6.76 -20.90 10.58
N ALA A 431 7.71 -20.94 11.53
CA ALA A 431 8.33 -22.19 11.97
C ALA A 431 7.32 -23.12 12.67
N TRP A 432 6.44 -22.58 13.50
CA TRP A 432 5.34 -23.30 14.12
C TRP A 432 4.32 -23.80 13.10
N ALA A 433 3.87 -22.93 12.18
CA ALA A 433 2.89 -23.28 11.15
C ALA A 433 3.40 -24.39 10.20
N GLY A 434 4.71 -24.49 9.99
CA GLY A 434 5.35 -25.53 9.19
C GLY A 434 5.47 -26.91 9.86
N ARG A 435 5.08 -27.05 11.14
CA ARG A 435 5.14 -28.35 11.85
C ARG A 435 4.09 -29.32 11.32
N ALA A 436 4.39 -30.62 11.44
CA ALA A 436 3.46 -31.69 11.07
C ALA A 436 2.25 -31.79 12.02
N THR A 437 2.39 -31.33 13.26
CA THR A 437 1.36 -31.42 14.31
C THR A 437 1.32 -30.17 15.18
N HIS A 438 0.13 -29.83 15.68
CA HIS A 438 -0.17 -28.64 16.49
C HIS A 438 -1.05 -29.02 17.69
N THR A 439 -0.59 -29.94 18.54
CA THR A 439 -1.41 -30.66 19.53
C THR A 439 -2.14 -29.77 20.55
N ALA A 440 -1.49 -28.71 21.06
CA ALA A 440 -2.13 -27.76 21.97
C ALA A 440 -3.13 -26.88 21.22
N PHE A 441 -2.75 -26.38 20.04
CA PHE A 441 -3.61 -25.57 19.19
C PHE A 441 -4.87 -26.33 18.74
N ASP A 442 -4.71 -27.54 18.17
CA ASP A 442 -5.81 -28.38 17.67
C ASP A 442 -6.83 -28.71 18.77
N ARG A 443 -6.39 -28.87 20.03
CA ARG A 443 -7.28 -29.08 21.19
C ARG A 443 -8.18 -27.88 21.50
N THR A 444 -7.79 -26.67 21.11
CA THR A 444 -8.57 -25.44 21.38
C THR A 444 -9.59 -25.12 20.30
N LEU A 445 -9.45 -25.69 19.09
CA LEU A 445 -10.31 -25.37 17.95
C LEU A 445 -11.77 -25.79 18.18
N ARG A 446 -12.02 -26.98 18.74
CA ARG A 446 -13.38 -27.46 19.00
C ARG A 446 -14.11 -26.59 20.05
N PRO A 447 -13.53 -26.31 21.24
CA PRO A 447 -14.14 -25.38 22.19
C PRO A 447 -14.41 -23.99 21.60
N LEU A 448 -13.51 -23.48 20.76
CA LEU A 448 -13.71 -22.20 20.08
C LEU A 448 -14.88 -22.26 19.09
N ALA A 449 -14.91 -23.28 18.22
CA ALA A 449 -15.99 -23.47 17.26
C ALA A 449 -17.36 -23.60 17.96
N THR A 450 -17.44 -24.34 19.06
CA THR A 450 -18.67 -24.45 19.87
C THR A 450 -19.09 -23.11 20.46
N ALA A 451 -18.14 -22.33 21.00
CA ALA A 451 -18.46 -21.01 21.55
C ALA A 451 -18.92 -20.01 20.48
N VAL A 452 -18.34 -20.08 19.27
CA VAL A 452 -18.73 -19.25 18.13
C VAL A 452 -20.11 -19.66 17.60
N LEU A 453 -20.39 -20.96 17.49
CA LEU A 453 -21.72 -21.46 17.10
C LEU A 453 -22.81 -20.97 18.05
N ALA A 454 -22.54 -20.98 19.35
CA ALA A 454 -23.50 -20.47 20.34
C ALA A 454 -23.79 -18.97 20.24
N LEU A 455 -23.03 -18.19 19.45
CA LEU A 455 -23.40 -16.81 19.12
C LEU A 455 -24.46 -16.73 18.02
N VAL A 456 -24.54 -17.77 17.17
CA VAL A 456 -25.34 -17.82 15.93
C VAL A 456 -26.55 -18.73 16.04
N ASP A 457 -26.42 -19.85 16.75
CA ASP A 457 -27.49 -20.81 17.07
C ASP A 457 -28.48 -20.16 18.05
N THR A 458 -29.54 -19.57 17.50
CA THR A 458 -30.55 -18.83 18.28
C THR A 458 -31.68 -19.73 18.77
N ASN A 459 -31.87 -20.88 18.12
CA ASN A 459 -32.91 -21.86 18.44
C ASN A 459 -32.41 -22.99 19.37
N GLY A 460 -31.11 -23.07 19.65
CA GLY A 460 -30.49 -24.01 20.59
C GLY A 460 -30.37 -25.43 20.03
N THR A 461 -30.30 -25.57 18.71
CA THR A 461 -30.27 -26.88 18.03
C THR A 461 -28.88 -27.53 18.03
N GLY A 462 -27.83 -26.79 18.36
CA GLY A 462 -26.44 -27.25 18.35
C GLY A 462 -25.78 -27.24 16.96
N VAL A 463 -26.50 -26.77 15.95
CA VAL A 463 -26.04 -26.54 14.57
C VAL A 463 -26.49 -25.15 14.13
N VAL A 464 -25.91 -24.61 13.08
CA VAL A 464 -26.37 -23.33 12.51
C VAL A 464 -27.14 -23.60 11.23
N GLU A 465 -28.44 -23.35 11.26
CA GLU A 465 -29.29 -23.45 10.08
C GLU A 465 -29.01 -22.29 9.11
N ARG A 466 -29.28 -22.52 7.82
CA ARG A 466 -29.07 -21.51 6.78
C ARG A 466 -29.77 -20.19 7.08
N ASP A 467 -31.02 -20.24 7.52
CA ASP A 467 -31.80 -19.04 7.80
C ASP A 467 -31.27 -18.27 9.02
N GLU A 468 -30.76 -18.98 10.04
CA GLU A 468 -30.10 -18.37 11.19
C GLU A 468 -28.80 -17.66 10.75
N PHE A 469 -27.99 -18.33 9.94
CA PHE A 469 -26.75 -17.76 9.41
C PHE A 469 -27.00 -16.52 8.55
N LEU A 470 -27.93 -16.60 7.60
CA LEU A 470 -28.25 -15.51 6.67
C LEU A 470 -28.90 -14.32 7.38
N THR A 471 -29.84 -14.58 8.29
CA THR A 471 -30.49 -13.53 9.08
C THR A 471 -29.46 -12.75 9.89
N LEU A 472 -28.50 -13.47 10.47
CA LEU A 472 -27.52 -12.88 11.36
C LEU A 472 -26.40 -12.15 10.61
N THR A 473 -25.86 -12.74 9.55
CA THR A 473 -24.81 -12.11 8.72
C THR A 473 -25.31 -10.88 7.96
N THR A 474 -26.56 -10.90 7.46
CA THR A 474 -27.19 -9.73 6.85
C THR A 474 -27.36 -8.59 7.86
N ARG A 475 -27.72 -8.88 9.12
CA ARG A 475 -27.77 -7.88 10.21
C ARG A 475 -26.39 -7.30 10.54
N CYS A 476 -25.32 -8.02 10.26
CA CYS A 476 -23.94 -7.56 10.42
C CYS A 476 -23.44 -6.71 9.23
N GLY A 477 -24.31 -6.42 8.24
CA GLY A 477 -23.95 -5.62 7.06
C GLY A 477 -23.25 -6.40 5.94
N VAL A 478 -23.26 -7.74 5.99
CA VAL A 478 -22.79 -8.58 4.88
C VAL A 478 -23.87 -8.60 3.79
N PRO A 479 -23.54 -8.31 2.51
CA PRO A 479 -24.50 -8.46 1.41
C PRO A 479 -25.08 -9.88 1.35
N ASP A 480 -26.37 -10.02 1.06
CA ASP A 480 -27.09 -11.31 1.05
C ASP A 480 -26.43 -12.35 0.11
N GLU A 481 -25.87 -11.91 -1.02
CA GLU A 481 -25.13 -12.76 -1.95
C GLU A 481 -23.81 -13.30 -1.35
N ASP A 482 -23.09 -12.46 -0.61
CA ASP A 482 -21.85 -12.85 0.09
C ASP A 482 -22.16 -13.76 1.29
N ALA A 483 -23.27 -13.51 2.00
CA ALA A 483 -23.72 -14.33 3.12
C ALA A 483 -24.09 -15.75 2.68
N ARG A 484 -24.81 -15.91 1.56
CA ARG A 484 -25.15 -17.21 0.96
C ARG A 484 -23.90 -17.95 0.49
N THR A 485 -23.02 -17.23 -0.20
CA THR A 485 -21.74 -17.78 -0.66
C THR A 485 -20.87 -18.25 0.50
N LEU A 486 -20.86 -17.53 1.63
CA LEU A 486 -20.13 -17.90 2.83
C LEU A 486 -20.72 -19.16 3.48
N PHE A 487 -22.05 -19.23 3.61
CA PHE A 487 -22.73 -20.41 4.15
C PHE A 487 -22.44 -21.66 3.32
N ASP A 488 -22.61 -21.58 1.99
CA ASP A 488 -22.45 -22.70 1.07
C ASP A 488 -21.01 -23.25 1.05
N ARG A 489 -20.02 -22.43 1.45
CA ARG A 489 -18.63 -22.88 1.61
C ARG A 489 -18.34 -23.50 2.97
N LEU A 490 -19.03 -23.05 4.01
CA LEU A 490 -18.91 -23.62 5.35
C LEU A 490 -19.57 -25.00 5.42
N ASP A 491 -20.78 -25.12 4.87
CA ASP A 491 -21.56 -26.36 4.69
C ASP A 491 -20.98 -27.22 3.56
N ALA A 492 -19.82 -27.82 3.81
CA ALA A 492 -19.06 -28.53 2.79
C ALA A 492 -19.57 -29.95 2.52
N ASP A 493 -20.39 -30.49 3.41
CA ASP A 493 -21.12 -31.73 3.15
C ASP A 493 -22.55 -31.51 2.63
N HIS A 494 -22.92 -30.24 2.41
CA HIS A 494 -24.16 -29.81 1.76
C HIS A 494 -25.42 -30.34 2.47
N ARG A 495 -25.37 -30.41 3.80
CA ARG A 495 -26.50 -30.85 4.65
C ARG A 495 -27.50 -29.73 4.93
N GLY A 496 -27.19 -28.48 4.57
CA GLY A 496 -28.03 -27.32 4.82
C GLY A 496 -27.88 -26.73 6.22
N THR A 497 -26.86 -27.17 6.96
CA THR A 497 -26.55 -26.77 8.33
C THR A 497 -25.04 -26.71 8.52
N VAL A 498 -24.51 -25.73 9.26
CA VAL A 498 -23.09 -25.67 9.61
C VAL A 498 -22.86 -26.25 11.01
N GLU A 499 -22.01 -27.28 11.09
CA GLU A 499 -21.68 -27.97 12.35
C GLU A 499 -20.34 -27.51 12.96
N THR A 500 -20.11 -27.89 14.23
CA THR A 500 -18.84 -27.61 14.93
C THR A 500 -17.63 -28.13 14.16
N ALA A 501 -17.74 -29.29 13.53
CA ALA A 501 -16.64 -29.89 12.77
C ALA A 501 -16.20 -29.03 11.58
N GLU A 502 -17.15 -28.37 10.92
CA GLU A 502 -16.90 -27.54 9.75
C GLU A 502 -16.24 -26.22 10.12
N ILE A 503 -16.63 -25.62 11.25
CA ILE A 503 -15.97 -24.43 11.79
C ILE A 503 -14.58 -24.78 12.33
N VAL A 504 -14.39 -25.94 12.95
CA VAL A 504 -13.05 -26.43 13.34
C VAL A 504 -12.16 -26.52 12.11
N ARG A 505 -12.65 -27.14 11.03
CA ARG A 505 -11.93 -27.25 9.77
C ARG A 505 -11.62 -25.87 9.18
N ALA A 506 -12.62 -24.99 9.07
CA ALA A 506 -12.45 -23.65 8.52
C ALA A 506 -11.46 -22.81 9.35
N THR A 507 -11.51 -22.89 10.69
CA THR A 507 -10.58 -22.18 11.59
C THR A 507 -9.17 -22.76 11.48
N ARG A 508 -9.04 -24.08 11.40
CA ARG A 508 -7.76 -24.75 11.19
C ARG A 508 -7.13 -24.37 9.85
N GLU A 509 -7.93 -24.45 8.79
CA GLU A 509 -7.54 -24.03 7.45
C GLU A 509 -7.19 -22.54 7.44
N PHE A 510 -7.94 -21.66 8.10
CA PHE A 510 -7.58 -20.24 8.16
C PHE A 510 -6.23 -20.00 8.85
N CYS A 511 -5.97 -20.68 9.97
CA CYS A 511 -4.75 -20.48 10.73
C CYS A 511 -3.51 -21.16 10.12
N LEU A 512 -3.68 -22.25 9.38
CA LEU A 512 -2.58 -23.07 8.84
C LEU A 512 -2.44 -23.02 7.31
N ASP A 513 -3.53 -22.78 6.56
CA ASP A 513 -3.60 -22.82 5.09
C ASP A 513 -4.75 -21.94 4.49
N PRO A 514 -4.76 -20.60 4.71
CA PRO A 514 -5.87 -19.72 4.31
C PRO A 514 -5.89 -19.44 2.81
N ARG A 515 -6.26 -20.43 1.99
CA ARG A 515 -6.43 -20.24 0.53
C ARG A 515 -7.77 -19.55 0.24
N PRO A 516 -7.88 -18.76 -0.83
CA PRO A 516 -9.16 -18.17 -1.26
C PRO A 516 -10.29 -19.18 -1.50
N GLY A 517 -9.96 -20.46 -1.73
CA GLY A 517 -10.92 -21.55 -1.88
C GLY A 517 -11.34 -22.22 -0.56
N HIS A 518 -10.65 -21.97 0.56
CA HIS A 518 -11.00 -22.54 1.86
C HIS A 518 -12.07 -21.67 2.55
N PRO A 519 -13.08 -22.28 3.20
CA PRO A 519 -14.11 -21.55 3.93
C PRO A 519 -13.55 -20.60 5.01
N GLY A 520 -12.44 -20.97 5.63
CA GLY A 520 -11.76 -20.14 6.64
C GLY A 520 -11.33 -18.76 6.12
N HIS A 521 -10.92 -18.66 4.86
CA HIS A 521 -10.52 -17.39 4.25
C HIS A 521 -11.71 -16.41 4.14
N TRP A 522 -12.90 -16.92 3.87
CA TRP A 522 -14.11 -16.12 3.76
C TRP A 522 -14.72 -15.75 5.11
N LEU A 523 -14.52 -16.61 6.11
CA LEU A 523 -15.01 -16.38 7.47
C LEU A 523 -14.17 -15.34 8.24
N PHE A 524 -12.86 -15.25 7.97
CA PHE A 524 -11.94 -14.45 8.78
C PHE A 524 -11.04 -13.47 8.01
N GLY A 525 -10.97 -13.55 6.68
CA GLY A 525 -10.00 -12.80 5.85
C GLY A 525 -10.59 -11.78 4.87
N ARG A 526 -11.92 -11.63 4.82
CA ARG A 526 -12.62 -10.67 3.93
C ARG A 526 -13.40 -9.59 4.68
N PHE A 527 -13.23 -9.49 6.00
CA PHE A 527 -13.88 -8.52 6.89
C PHE A 527 -12.86 -7.74 7.72
#